data_AF-A0A0B3B0M9-F1
#
_entry.id   AF-A0A0B3B0M9-F1
#
_cell.length_a   1.000
_cell.length_b   1.000
_cell.length_c   1.000
_cell.angle_alpha   90.00
_cell.angle_beta   90.00
_cell.angle_gamma   90.00
#
_symmetry.space_group_name_H-M   'P 1'
#
loop_
_entity.id
_entity.type
_entity.pdbx_description
1 polymer ?
#
loop_
_entity_poly.entity_id
_entity_poly.type
_entity_poly.pdbx_seq_one_letter_code
_entity_poly.pdbx_strand_id
1 'polypeptide(L)'
;YPGADSPFNYNSPKYSVTPGSLGFTTDPRTANILKDVSGKLSSGIKQMELEFVSPEIFDSIPKQQLEEVRRLAKLTGVDLSIHGPVMDTAGFAGQQGFSELNRQASERRLIQTLERSHELKPEGNINVTFHSSEGILGSEFETLGPLGERKHKKLIAVNRQTGQMMPMESDVRYTPGGGLKQEIREKLESGKITNEQLSKQLSEGRITRDDIFSFESKNTPEENIDISNNSQWNSEITPILFNKEKADEILQQNYPLVKNLLESGESINPRALTQPQQEALQNIQHAGTYLGEILKKANSSFS
;
A
#
# COMPACT_ATOMS: atom_id res chain seq x y z
N TYR A 1 -11.52 -29.73 -44.92
CA TYR A 1 -10.93 -30.05 -43.62
C TYR A 1 -11.96 -30.84 -42.83
N PRO A 2 -11.70 -32.13 -42.51
CA PRO A 2 -12.55 -32.91 -41.63
C PRO A 2 -12.41 -32.41 -40.19
N GLY A 3 -13.49 -32.57 -39.42
CA GLY A 3 -13.70 -31.96 -38.11
C GLY A 3 -12.65 -32.30 -37.08
N ALA A 4 -12.25 -31.30 -36.32
CA ALA A 4 -11.45 -31.45 -35.11
C ALA A 4 -12.34 -32.05 -34.02
N ASP A 5 -12.06 -33.30 -33.64
CA ASP A 5 -12.54 -33.89 -32.40
C ASP A 5 -12.10 -33.00 -31.24
N SER A 6 -13.08 -32.44 -30.52
CA SER A 6 -12.82 -31.80 -29.23
C SER A 6 -12.33 -32.88 -28.26
N PRO A 7 -11.16 -32.74 -27.61
CA PRO A 7 -10.64 -33.72 -26.67
C PRO A 7 -11.43 -33.74 -25.33
N PHE A 8 -12.45 -32.90 -25.18
CA PHE A 8 -13.29 -32.85 -23.99
C PHE A 8 -14.46 -33.83 -24.09
N ASN A 9 -14.20 -35.09 -23.73
CA ASN A 9 -15.24 -36.06 -23.47
C ASN A 9 -15.93 -35.72 -22.13
N TYR A 10 -17.03 -34.96 -22.19
CA TYR A 10 -17.86 -34.55 -21.03
C TYR A 10 -18.45 -35.73 -20.23
N ASN A 11 -18.37 -36.97 -20.74
CA ASN A 11 -18.86 -38.18 -20.07
C ASN A 11 -17.76 -38.98 -19.36
N SER A 12 -16.58 -38.40 -19.15
CA SER A 12 -15.53 -39.03 -18.33
C SER A 12 -15.92 -39.01 -16.84
N PRO A 13 -15.96 -40.18 -16.14
CA PRO A 13 -16.21 -40.26 -14.68
C PRO A 13 -15.23 -39.46 -13.83
N LYS A 14 -14.14 -38.96 -14.44
CA LYS A 14 -13.10 -38.17 -13.79
C LYS A 14 -13.55 -36.74 -13.42
N TYR A 15 -14.68 -36.27 -13.95
CA TYR A 15 -15.23 -34.93 -13.68
C TYR A 15 -16.67 -34.95 -13.13
N SER A 16 -17.07 -36.03 -12.45
CA SER A 16 -18.38 -36.06 -11.77
C SER A 16 -18.32 -35.30 -10.45
N VAL A 17 -19.13 -34.25 -10.31
CA VAL A 17 -19.36 -33.58 -9.02
C VAL A 17 -20.34 -34.43 -8.22
N THR A 18 -19.94 -34.91 -7.05
CA THR A 18 -20.85 -35.61 -6.15
C THR A 18 -21.79 -34.61 -5.48
N PRO A 19 -23.09 -34.87 -5.32
CA PRO A 19 -23.99 -33.94 -4.64
C PRO A 19 -23.50 -33.51 -3.24
N GLY A 20 -22.80 -34.40 -2.52
CA GLY A 20 -22.21 -34.10 -1.21
C GLY A 20 -21.01 -33.16 -1.22
N SER A 21 -20.42 -32.85 -2.39
CA SER A 21 -19.34 -31.86 -2.52
C SER A 21 -19.85 -30.46 -2.89
N LEU A 22 -21.17 -30.26 -2.97
CA LEU A 22 -21.78 -28.96 -3.20
C LEU A 22 -22.04 -28.26 -1.85
N GLY A 23 -21.68 -26.99 -1.78
CA GLY A 23 -22.02 -26.10 -0.67
C GLY A 23 -22.89 -24.93 -1.15
N PHE A 24 -23.65 -24.33 -0.24
CA PHE A 24 -24.38 -23.09 -0.50
C PHE A 24 -23.95 -21.99 0.46
N THR A 25 -23.97 -20.76 -0.04
CA THR A 25 -23.79 -19.57 0.78
C THR A 25 -25.14 -18.96 1.16
N THR A 26 -25.20 -18.33 2.33
CA THR A 26 -26.42 -17.76 2.90
C THR A 26 -26.21 -16.32 3.28
N ASP A 27 -27.07 -15.44 2.77
CA ASP A 27 -27.01 -14.02 3.04
C ASP A 27 -27.88 -13.67 4.26
N PRO A 28 -27.26 -13.38 5.43
CA PRO A 28 -27.95 -13.09 6.67
C PRO A 28 -28.53 -11.67 6.70
N ARG A 29 -28.34 -10.86 5.64
CA ARG A 29 -29.02 -9.58 5.48
C ARG A 29 -30.52 -9.75 5.27
N THR A 30 -30.97 -10.96 4.95
CA THR A 30 -32.38 -11.30 4.99
C THR A 30 -32.87 -11.28 6.45
N ALA A 31 -33.94 -10.54 6.76
CA ALA A 31 -34.48 -10.37 8.11
C ALA A 31 -34.89 -11.70 8.81
N ASN A 32 -34.76 -12.84 8.14
CA ASN A 32 -35.09 -14.16 8.65
C ASN A 32 -34.07 -15.20 8.16
N ILE A 33 -32.86 -15.15 8.73
CA ILE A 33 -31.78 -16.12 8.49
C ILE A 33 -32.25 -17.57 8.62
N LEU A 34 -33.15 -17.86 9.57
CA LEU A 34 -33.67 -19.20 9.80
C LEU A 34 -34.48 -19.74 8.63
N LYS A 35 -35.29 -18.88 7.99
CA LYS A 35 -36.05 -19.26 6.81
C LYS A 35 -35.14 -19.58 5.64
N ASP A 36 -34.10 -18.77 5.41
CA ASP A 36 -33.16 -19.00 4.31
C ASP A 36 -32.33 -20.28 4.54
N VAL A 37 -31.78 -20.44 5.75
CA VAL A 37 -31.06 -21.66 6.15
C VAL A 37 -31.96 -22.89 6.01
N SER A 38 -33.17 -22.87 6.56
CA SER A 38 -34.10 -24.00 6.46
C SER A 38 -34.45 -24.34 5.02
N GLY A 39 -34.67 -23.33 4.16
CA GLY A 39 -34.97 -23.53 2.75
C GLY A 39 -33.83 -24.24 2.03
N LYS A 40 -32.59 -23.81 2.28
CA LYS A 40 -31.39 -24.39 1.65
C LYS A 40 -31.06 -25.77 2.19
N LEU A 41 -31.20 -26.01 3.49
CA LEU A 41 -30.97 -27.33 4.09
C LEU A 41 -31.88 -28.41 3.48
N SER A 42 -33.10 -28.04 3.07
CA SER A 42 -34.05 -29.01 2.47
C SER A 42 -33.60 -29.56 1.11
N SER A 43 -32.61 -28.94 0.45
CA SER A 43 -32.03 -29.41 -0.82
C SER A 43 -31.06 -30.59 -0.67
N GLY A 44 -30.70 -30.99 0.55
CA GLY A 44 -29.81 -32.12 0.81
C GLY A 44 -28.30 -31.80 0.76
N ILE A 45 -27.94 -30.51 0.72
CA ILE A 45 -26.54 -30.05 0.84
C ILE A 45 -25.88 -30.56 2.13
N LYS A 46 -24.55 -30.68 2.12
CA LYS A 46 -23.75 -31.12 3.27
C LYS A 46 -22.90 -30.03 3.90
N GLN A 47 -22.69 -28.92 3.19
CA GLN A 47 -21.96 -27.77 3.68
C GLN A 47 -22.72 -26.48 3.40
N MET A 48 -22.67 -25.55 4.35
CA MET A 48 -23.28 -24.23 4.23
C MET A 48 -22.35 -23.17 4.80
N GLU A 49 -22.13 -22.11 4.03
CA GLU A 49 -21.42 -20.91 4.47
C GLU A 49 -22.41 -19.81 4.84
N LEU A 50 -22.23 -19.18 5.99
CA LEU A 50 -23.01 -18.03 6.43
C LEU A 50 -22.23 -16.74 6.11
N GLU A 51 -22.81 -15.86 5.29
CA GLU A 51 -22.16 -14.67 4.75
C GLU A 51 -22.28 -13.46 5.70
N PHE A 52 -21.47 -13.36 6.75
CA PHE A 52 -21.48 -12.21 7.66
C PHE A 52 -20.70 -11.00 7.12
N VAL A 53 -20.86 -10.72 5.81
CA VAL A 53 -20.12 -9.70 5.05
C VAL A 53 -20.30 -8.28 5.60
N SER A 54 -21.45 -7.98 6.20
CA SER A 54 -21.78 -6.67 6.77
C SER A 54 -21.67 -6.73 8.31
N PRO A 55 -20.67 -6.06 8.92
CA PRO A 55 -20.48 -6.06 10.37
C PRO A 55 -21.73 -5.65 11.15
N GLU A 56 -22.41 -4.60 10.68
CA GLU A 56 -23.57 -4.02 11.36
C GLU A 56 -24.73 -5.01 11.44
N ILE A 57 -24.93 -5.76 10.35
CA ILE A 57 -25.97 -6.77 10.26
C ILE A 57 -25.59 -7.96 11.12
N PHE A 58 -24.34 -8.40 11.05
CA PHE A 58 -23.88 -9.49 11.90
C PHE A 58 -24.14 -9.15 13.37
N ASP A 59 -23.73 -7.98 13.86
CA ASP A 59 -23.92 -7.50 15.23
C ASP A 59 -25.38 -7.41 15.66
N SER A 60 -26.28 -7.17 14.72
CA SER A 60 -27.73 -7.15 14.99
C SER A 60 -28.35 -8.54 15.18
N ILE A 61 -27.69 -9.63 14.71
CA ILE A 61 -28.25 -10.98 14.80
C ILE A 61 -28.25 -11.46 16.26
N PRO A 62 -29.42 -11.72 16.87
CA PRO A 62 -29.48 -12.21 18.24
C PRO A 62 -28.82 -13.58 18.38
N LYS A 63 -28.13 -13.82 19.51
CA LYS A 63 -27.49 -15.13 19.81
C LYS A 63 -28.47 -16.30 19.65
N GLN A 64 -29.72 -16.12 20.06
CA GLN A 64 -30.77 -17.13 19.94
C GLN A 64 -31.04 -17.58 18.49
N GLN A 65 -30.85 -16.70 17.49
CA GLN A 65 -30.98 -17.11 16.09
C GLN A 65 -29.80 -17.99 15.66
N LEU A 66 -28.57 -17.68 16.11
CA LEU A 66 -27.40 -18.52 15.84
C LEU A 66 -27.52 -19.90 16.51
N GLU A 67 -28.03 -19.95 17.74
CA GLU A 67 -28.32 -21.22 18.43
C GLU A 67 -29.33 -22.07 17.66
N GLU A 68 -30.34 -21.45 17.08
CA GLU A 68 -31.35 -22.14 16.29
C GLU A 68 -30.79 -22.61 14.92
N VAL A 69 -29.95 -21.80 14.26
CA VAL A 69 -29.19 -22.23 13.08
C VAL A 69 -28.33 -23.46 13.40
N ARG A 70 -27.62 -23.43 14.53
CA ARG A 70 -26.82 -24.58 15.02
C ARG A 70 -27.70 -25.81 15.24
N ARG A 71 -28.87 -25.66 15.87
CA ARG A 71 -29.81 -26.76 16.11
C ARG A 71 -30.27 -27.39 14.80
N LEU A 72 -30.61 -26.57 13.81
CA LEU A 72 -30.99 -27.02 12.47
C LEU A 72 -29.84 -27.76 11.78
N ALA A 73 -28.63 -27.20 11.79
CA ALA A 73 -27.46 -27.83 11.19
C ALA A 73 -27.14 -29.20 11.82
N LYS A 74 -27.24 -29.31 13.15
CA LYS A 74 -27.06 -30.59 13.87
C LYS A 74 -28.15 -31.61 13.50
N LEU A 75 -29.39 -31.17 13.36
CA LEU A 75 -30.52 -32.05 13.00
C LEU A 75 -30.39 -32.58 11.57
N THR A 76 -29.89 -31.77 10.64
CA THR A 76 -29.74 -32.12 9.22
C THR A 76 -28.38 -32.74 8.89
N GLY A 77 -27.42 -32.68 9.81
CA GLY A 77 -26.05 -33.15 9.61
C GLY A 77 -25.29 -32.33 8.57
N VAL A 78 -25.56 -31.01 8.52
CA VAL A 78 -24.86 -30.06 7.67
C VAL A 78 -23.75 -29.39 8.45
N ASP A 79 -22.55 -29.29 7.84
CA ASP A 79 -21.43 -28.57 8.42
C ASP A 79 -21.51 -27.09 8.05
N LEU A 80 -21.18 -26.23 9.01
CA LEU A 80 -21.27 -24.78 8.87
C LEU A 80 -19.86 -24.19 8.73
N SER A 81 -19.72 -23.23 7.82
CA SER A 81 -18.59 -22.29 7.75
C SER A 81 -19.10 -20.86 7.79
N ILE A 82 -18.19 -19.92 7.99
CA ILE A 82 -18.51 -18.50 8.07
C ILE A 82 -17.63 -17.74 7.10
N HIS A 83 -18.29 -16.86 6.35
CA HIS A 83 -17.64 -15.75 5.70
C HIS A 83 -17.66 -14.56 6.67
N GLY A 84 -16.49 -14.11 7.10
CA GLY A 84 -16.36 -12.95 7.97
C GLY A 84 -16.71 -11.64 7.27
N PRO A 85 -16.68 -10.50 8.00
CA PRO A 85 -16.93 -9.20 7.41
C PRO A 85 -15.90 -8.87 6.33
N VAL A 86 -16.37 -8.23 5.26
CA VAL A 86 -15.51 -7.77 4.18
C VAL A 86 -14.96 -6.39 4.57
N MET A 87 -13.75 -6.39 5.12
CA MET A 87 -13.07 -5.18 5.59
C MET A 87 -11.56 -5.36 5.46
N ASP A 88 -10.81 -4.26 5.44
CA ASP A 88 -9.37 -4.37 5.53
C ASP A 88 -8.93 -4.78 6.95
N THR A 89 -8.05 -5.78 7.01
CA THR A 89 -7.55 -6.35 8.27
C THR A 89 -6.27 -5.68 8.75
N ALA A 90 -5.58 -4.95 7.86
CA ALA A 90 -4.31 -4.29 8.15
C ALA A 90 -4.48 -2.87 8.75
N GLY A 91 -5.67 -2.28 8.71
CA GLY A 91 -5.97 -0.95 9.25
C GLY A 91 -6.04 0.18 8.23
N PHE A 92 -6.13 -0.12 6.94
CA PHE A 92 -6.39 0.84 5.88
C PHE A 92 -7.88 1.15 5.76
N ALA A 93 -8.21 2.45 5.67
CA ALA A 93 -9.57 2.92 5.41
C ALA A 93 -9.66 3.56 4.01
N GLY A 94 -9.44 2.76 2.96
CA GLY A 94 -9.50 3.23 1.57
C GLY A 94 -8.56 4.41 1.32
N GLN A 95 -9.13 5.57 0.95
CA GLN A 95 -8.36 6.79 0.66
C GLN A 95 -7.78 7.49 1.91
N GLN A 96 -8.29 7.20 3.10
CA GLN A 96 -7.77 7.79 4.34
C GLN A 96 -6.42 7.18 4.75
N GLY A 97 -6.03 6.06 4.12
CA GLY A 97 -4.77 5.37 4.41
C GLY A 97 -4.84 4.49 5.66
N PHE A 98 -3.67 4.04 6.08
CA PHE A 98 -3.45 3.28 7.30
C PHE A 98 -3.60 4.18 8.54
N SER A 99 -4.27 3.67 9.57
CA SER A 99 -4.13 4.21 10.92
C SER A 99 -4.16 3.10 11.95
N GLU A 100 -3.42 3.30 13.05
CA GLU A 100 -3.41 2.34 14.16
C GLU A 100 -4.78 2.18 14.81
N LEU A 101 -5.58 3.26 14.86
CA LEU A 101 -6.96 3.21 15.35
C LEU A 101 -7.83 2.29 14.50
N ASN A 102 -7.72 2.38 13.17
CA ASN A 102 -8.45 1.52 12.26
C ASN A 102 -7.98 0.06 12.36
N ARG A 103 -6.66 -0.17 12.47
CA ARG A 103 -6.10 -1.51 12.69
C ARG A 103 -6.70 -2.16 13.93
N GLN A 104 -6.74 -1.44 15.05
CA GLN A 104 -7.34 -1.93 16.30
C GLN A 104 -8.86 -2.16 16.17
N ALA A 105 -9.56 -1.31 15.44
CA ALA A 105 -10.99 -1.49 15.18
C ALA A 105 -11.26 -2.75 14.33
N SER A 106 -10.49 -2.97 13.26
CA SER A 106 -10.54 -4.18 12.43
C SER A 106 -10.21 -5.43 13.25
N GLU A 107 -9.15 -5.39 14.06
CA GLU A 107 -8.76 -6.50 14.94
C GLU A 107 -9.89 -6.88 15.92
N ARG A 108 -10.51 -5.90 16.59
CA ARG A 108 -11.66 -6.16 17.49
C ARG A 108 -12.82 -6.79 16.75
N ARG A 109 -13.10 -6.35 15.52
CA ARG A 109 -14.17 -6.92 14.69
C ARG A 109 -13.85 -8.37 14.30
N LEU A 110 -12.61 -8.68 13.91
CA LEU A 110 -12.19 -10.05 13.63
C LEU A 110 -12.38 -10.95 14.86
N ILE A 111 -11.93 -10.50 16.04
CA ILE A 111 -12.08 -11.23 17.30
C ILE A 111 -13.56 -11.47 17.60
N GLN A 112 -14.41 -10.44 17.50
CA GLN A 112 -15.85 -10.58 17.71
C GLN A 112 -16.50 -11.55 16.70
N THR A 113 -16.06 -11.55 15.44
CA THR A 113 -16.48 -12.54 14.46
C THR A 113 -16.09 -13.95 14.89
N LEU A 114 -14.85 -14.17 15.32
CA LEU A 114 -14.39 -15.48 15.80
C LEU A 114 -15.17 -15.95 17.04
N GLU A 115 -15.35 -15.08 18.04
CA GLU A 115 -16.09 -15.39 19.25
C GLU A 115 -17.55 -15.77 18.96
N ARG A 116 -18.21 -15.02 18.08
CA ARG A 116 -19.60 -15.30 17.70
C ARG A 116 -19.72 -16.49 16.75
N SER A 117 -18.70 -16.77 15.95
CA SER A 117 -18.60 -17.99 15.15
C SER A 117 -18.63 -19.23 16.03
N HIS A 118 -17.98 -19.16 17.19
CA HIS A 118 -17.96 -20.26 18.17
C HIS A 118 -19.36 -20.61 18.70
N GLU A 119 -20.30 -19.66 18.76
CA GLU A 119 -21.68 -19.92 19.18
C GLU A 119 -22.38 -20.96 18.28
N LEU A 120 -22.00 -21.02 17.00
CA LEU A 120 -22.53 -21.97 16.03
C LEU A 120 -21.97 -23.39 16.21
N LYS A 121 -20.80 -23.54 16.85
CA LYS A 121 -20.16 -24.84 17.08
C LYS A 121 -19.27 -24.80 18.34
N PRO A 122 -19.86 -24.72 19.55
CA PRO A 122 -19.10 -24.49 20.79
C PRO A 122 -18.19 -25.67 21.18
N GLU A 123 -18.55 -26.89 20.80
CA GLU A 123 -17.80 -28.10 21.13
C GLU A 123 -16.82 -28.52 20.02
N GLY A 124 -16.58 -27.68 19.01
CA GLY A 124 -15.76 -28.05 17.87
C GLY A 124 -15.19 -26.88 17.09
N ASN A 125 -14.55 -27.20 15.96
CA ASN A 125 -13.94 -26.21 15.10
C ASN A 125 -14.92 -25.78 14.00
N ILE A 126 -14.97 -24.47 13.75
CA ILE A 126 -15.70 -23.85 12.66
C ILE A 126 -14.70 -23.09 11.77
N ASN A 127 -14.82 -23.27 10.45
CA ASN A 127 -13.98 -22.54 9.50
C ASN A 127 -14.52 -21.13 9.34
N VAL A 128 -13.65 -20.13 9.46
CA VAL A 128 -13.97 -18.72 9.27
C VAL A 128 -13.03 -18.14 8.22
N THR A 129 -13.58 -17.65 7.12
CA THR A 129 -12.84 -17.06 6.00
C THR A 129 -12.93 -15.54 6.07
N PHE A 130 -11.81 -14.85 5.87
CA PHE A 130 -11.76 -13.38 5.83
C PHE A 130 -11.11 -12.90 4.54
N HIS A 131 -11.52 -11.73 4.07
CA HIS A 131 -10.82 -10.98 3.04
C HIS A 131 -9.76 -10.10 3.71
N SER A 132 -8.48 -10.35 3.47
CA SER A 132 -7.40 -9.65 4.18
C SER A 132 -7.13 -8.23 3.68
N SER A 133 -7.61 -7.87 2.49
CA SER A 133 -7.18 -6.67 1.76
C SER A 133 -8.31 -6.03 0.95
N GLU A 134 -9.51 -5.97 1.54
CA GLU A 134 -10.66 -5.38 0.85
C GLU A 134 -10.43 -3.90 0.54
N GLY A 135 -10.69 -3.50 -0.71
CA GLY A 135 -10.61 -2.10 -1.13
C GLY A 135 -9.20 -1.52 -1.22
N ILE A 136 -8.16 -2.33 -0.97
CA ILE A 136 -6.76 -1.96 -1.17
C ILE A 136 -6.37 -2.31 -2.61
N LEU A 137 -5.80 -1.34 -3.33
CA LEU A 137 -5.19 -1.61 -4.63
C LEU A 137 -4.00 -2.57 -4.44
N GLY A 138 -3.96 -3.63 -5.22
CA GLY A 138 -2.82 -4.55 -5.25
C GLY A 138 -1.67 -4.02 -6.10
N SER A 139 -0.48 -4.56 -5.89
CA SER A 139 0.64 -4.36 -6.82
C SER A 139 0.42 -5.21 -8.08
N GLU A 140 0.73 -4.65 -9.24
CA GLU A 140 0.58 -5.32 -10.54
C GLU A 140 1.95 -5.77 -11.05
N PHE A 141 1.99 -6.99 -11.59
CA PHE A 141 3.20 -7.60 -12.16
C PHE A 141 3.04 -7.79 -13.67
N GLU A 142 4.13 -7.53 -14.40
CA GLU A 142 4.30 -7.93 -15.79
C GLU A 142 5.12 -9.22 -15.84
N THR A 143 4.71 -10.18 -16.68
CA THR A 143 5.45 -11.42 -16.89
C THR A 143 6.42 -11.25 -18.05
N LEU A 144 7.71 -11.43 -17.79
CA LEU A 144 8.79 -11.33 -18.75
C LEU A 144 9.18 -12.73 -19.24
N GLY A 145 8.97 -12.95 -20.54
CA GLY A 145 9.44 -14.14 -21.25
C GLY A 145 8.74 -15.45 -20.89
N PRO A 146 9.16 -16.55 -21.54
CA PRO A 146 8.52 -17.86 -21.40
C PRO A 146 8.79 -18.56 -20.06
N LEU A 147 9.80 -18.10 -19.31
CA LEU A 147 10.18 -18.67 -18.01
C LEU A 147 9.38 -18.10 -16.83
N GLY A 148 8.51 -17.12 -17.07
CA GLY A 148 7.60 -16.60 -16.05
C GLY A 148 8.25 -15.64 -15.04
N GLU A 149 9.39 -15.03 -15.37
CA GLU A 149 9.98 -13.98 -14.55
C GLU A 149 8.98 -12.84 -14.39
N ARG A 150 8.88 -12.25 -13.20
CA ARG A 150 7.91 -11.18 -12.90
C ARG A 150 8.64 -9.89 -12.56
N LYS A 151 8.16 -8.79 -13.13
CA LYS A 151 8.63 -7.45 -12.79
C LYS A 151 7.45 -6.58 -12.36
N HIS A 152 7.66 -5.70 -11.39
CA HIS A 152 6.62 -4.79 -10.96
C HIS A 152 6.30 -3.78 -12.06
N LYS A 153 5.04 -3.79 -12.50
CA LYS A 153 4.48 -2.75 -13.37
C LYS A 153 3.98 -1.58 -12.52
N LYS A 154 3.34 -1.92 -11.40
CA LYS A 154 2.79 -0.99 -10.42
C LYS A 154 3.04 -1.54 -9.03
N LEU A 155 3.60 -0.72 -8.16
CA LEU A 155 3.89 -1.04 -6.77
C LEU A 155 3.11 -0.08 -5.88
N ILE A 156 2.39 -0.58 -4.88
CA ILE A 156 1.70 0.29 -3.93
C ILE A 156 2.62 0.55 -2.75
N ALA A 157 3.07 1.79 -2.60
CA ALA A 157 3.85 2.26 -1.47
C ALA A 157 2.94 2.88 -0.41
N VAL A 158 3.37 2.89 0.86
CA VAL A 158 2.65 3.55 1.96
C VAL A 158 3.52 4.67 2.50
N ASN A 159 3.00 5.89 2.49
CA ASN A 159 3.67 7.01 3.15
C ASN A 159 3.60 6.81 4.67
N ARG A 160 4.75 6.71 5.33
CA ARG A 160 4.82 6.41 6.77
C ARG A 160 4.24 7.50 7.66
N GLN A 161 4.28 8.77 7.22
CA GLN A 161 3.80 9.91 7.99
C GLN A 161 2.27 10.07 7.88
N THR A 162 1.73 9.88 6.67
CA THR A 162 0.29 10.10 6.42
C THR A 162 -0.53 8.81 6.44
N GLY A 163 0.12 7.64 6.37
CA GLY A 163 -0.53 6.35 6.17
C GLY A 163 -1.12 6.15 4.77
N GLN A 164 -1.05 7.16 3.89
CA GLN A 164 -1.68 7.10 2.57
C GLN A 164 -0.94 6.15 1.63
N MET A 165 -1.72 5.40 0.85
CA MET A 165 -1.20 4.55 -0.21
C MET A 165 -0.93 5.39 -1.46
N MET A 166 0.23 5.18 -2.08
CA MET A 166 0.64 5.84 -3.31
C MET A 166 1.03 4.78 -4.35
N PRO A 167 0.34 4.74 -5.51
CA PRO A 167 0.77 3.88 -6.60
C PRO A 167 2.06 4.44 -7.22
N MET A 168 3.07 3.59 -7.32
CA MET A 168 4.32 3.83 -8.01
C MET A 168 4.31 3.02 -9.29
N GLU A 169 4.34 3.69 -10.42
CA GLU A 169 4.40 3.07 -11.74
C GLU A 169 5.80 3.28 -12.33
N SER A 170 6.17 2.46 -13.32
CA SER A 170 7.42 2.68 -14.04
C SER A 170 7.37 4.03 -14.75
N ASP A 171 8.37 4.87 -14.53
CA ASP A 171 8.47 6.15 -15.21
C ASP A 171 9.49 6.07 -16.34
N VAL A 172 9.12 6.63 -17.48
CA VAL A 172 9.95 6.71 -18.67
C VAL A 172 10.32 8.17 -18.84
N ARG A 173 11.56 8.51 -18.48
CA ARG A 173 12.03 9.89 -18.60
C ARG A 173 12.42 10.19 -20.04
N TYR A 174 11.72 11.15 -20.64
CA TYR A 174 12.08 11.72 -21.93
C TYR A 174 12.93 12.97 -21.68
N THR A 175 14.23 12.89 -21.92
CA THR A 175 15.08 14.08 -22.00
C THR A 175 14.87 14.77 -23.35
N PRO A 176 14.68 16.10 -23.38
CA PRO A 176 14.72 16.86 -24.63
C PRO A 176 16.11 16.69 -25.26
N GLY A 177 16.19 15.86 -26.30
CA GLY A 177 17.47 15.49 -26.95
C GLY A 177 17.74 13.97 -26.99
N GLY A 178 16.96 13.16 -26.27
CA GLY A 178 16.98 11.69 -26.40
C GLY A 178 16.70 11.29 -27.84
N GLY A 179 17.72 10.77 -28.52
CA GLY A 179 17.65 10.46 -29.95
C GLY A 179 16.72 9.30 -30.28
N LEU A 180 16.52 9.09 -31.58
CA LEU A 180 16.04 7.80 -32.08
C LEU A 180 17.01 6.70 -31.64
N LYS A 181 16.50 5.52 -31.30
CA LYS A 181 17.36 4.33 -31.15
C LYS A 181 18.24 4.22 -32.39
N GLN A 182 19.51 3.88 -32.20
CA GLN A 182 20.48 3.83 -33.30
C GLN A 182 19.96 3.00 -34.49
N GLU A 183 19.33 1.85 -34.23
CA GLU A 183 18.74 1.01 -35.27
C GLU A 183 17.63 1.69 -36.08
N ILE A 184 16.79 2.49 -35.43
CA ILE A 184 15.70 3.23 -36.09
C ILE A 184 16.28 4.39 -36.89
N ARG A 185 17.28 5.06 -36.34
CA ARG A 185 18.05 6.11 -37.02
C ARG A 185 18.69 5.57 -38.30
N GLU A 186 19.37 4.43 -38.23
CA GLU A 186 19.99 3.76 -39.38
C GLU A 186 18.96 3.30 -40.43
N LYS A 187 17.78 2.81 -40.01
CA LYS A 187 16.70 2.44 -40.93
C LYS A 187 16.09 3.65 -41.64
N LEU A 188 15.98 4.79 -40.96
CA LEU A 188 15.52 6.05 -41.56
C LEU A 188 16.57 6.62 -42.53
N GLU A 189 17.84 6.66 -42.13
CA GLU A 189 18.94 7.17 -42.95
C GLU A 189 19.19 6.32 -44.20
N SER A 190 19.00 5.00 -44.11
CA SER A 190 19.08 4.09 -45.26
C SER A 190 17.82 4.03 -46.12
N GLY A 191 16.75 4.76 -45.77
CA GLY A 191 15.47 4.77 -46.48
C GLY A 191 14.69 3.45 -46.39
N LYS A 192 15.08 2.53 -45.50
CA LYS A 192 14.39 1.25 -45.27
C LYS A 192 13.04 1.43 -44.58
N ILE A 193 12.88 2.54 -43.86
CA ILE A 193 11.61 2.96 -43.27
C ILE A 193 11.46 4.47 -43.42
N THR A 194 10.23 4.96 -43.60
CA THR A 194 9.93 6.39 -43.63
C THR A 194 9.27 6.86 -42.33
N ASN A 195 9.30 8.16 -42.04
CA ASN A 195 8.61 8.75 -40.90
C ASN A 195 7.10 8.50 -40.93
N GLU A 196 6.49 8.45 -42.13
CA GLU A 196 5.08 8.11 -42.30
C GLU A 196 4.79 6.66 -41.93
N GLN A 197 5.68 5.73 -42.31
CA GLN A 197 5.54 4.31 -41.96
C GLN A 197 5.68 4.09 -40.45
N LEU A 198 6.61 4.76 -39.78
CA LEU A 198 6.74 4.71 -38.32
C LEU A 198 5.50 5.26 -37.63
N SER A 199 5.01 6.43 -38.06
CA SER A 199 3.83 7.07 -37.48
C SER A 199 2.58 6.20 -37.64
N LYS A 200 2.45 5.53 -38.79
CA LYS A 200 1.37 4.58 -39.06
C LYS A 200 1.47 3.32 -38.20
N GLN A 201 2.66 2.75 -38.04
CA GLN A 201 2.85 1.58 -37.18
C GLN A 201 2.57 1.90 -35.70
N LEU A 202 2.89 3.13 -35.26
CA LEU A 202 2.62 3.61 -33.91
C LEU A 202 1.10 3.79 -33.66
N SER A 203 0.38 4.38 -34.61
CA SER A 203 -1.09 4.56 -34.49
C SER A 203 -1.86 3.24 -34.58
N GLU A 204 -1.32 2.26 -35.30
CA GLU A 204 -1.86 0.89 -35.38
C GLU A 204 -1.46 0.02 -34.17
N GLY A 205 -0.66 0.53 -33.22
CA GLY A 205 -0.20 -0.21 -32.04
C GLY A 205 0.76 -1.37 -32.35
N ARG A 206 1.34 -1.39 -33.56
CA ARG A 206 2.31 -2.43 -33.98
C ARG A 206 3.69 -2.21 -33.40
N ILE A 207 4.02 -0.95 -33.14
CA ILE A 207 5.20 -0.53 -32.40
C ILE A 207 4.76 0.48 -31.35
N THR A 208 5.51 0.58 -30.28
CA THR A 208 5.31 1.53 -29.18
C THR A 208 6.32 2.66 -29.30
N ARG A 209 6.13 3.76 -28.55
CA ARG A 209 7.16 4.81 -28.45
C ARG A 209 8.50 4.26 -27.97
N ASP A 210 8.44 3.23 -27.13
CA ASP A 210 9.58 2.49 -26.60
C ASP A 210 10.40 1.77 -27.65
N ASP A 211 9.82 1.44 -28.80
CA ASP A 211 10.53 0.83 -29.92
C ASP A 211 11.30 1.85 -30.76
N ILE A 212 10.93 3.14 -30.68
CA ILE A 212 11.41 4.21 -31.57
C ILE A 212 12.51 5.04 -30.92
N PHE A 213 12.33 5.43 -29.66
CA PHE A 213 13.21 6.37 -28.96
C PHE A 213 14.18 5.64 -28.04
N SER A 214 15.43 6.14 -27.96
CA SER A 214 16.36 5.68 -26.94
C SER A 214 15.98 6.34 -25.61
N PHE A 215 15.60 5.52 -24.62
CA PHE A 215 15.48 6.00 -23.25
C PHE A 215 16.86 6.17 -22.65
N GLU A 216 17.10 7.32 -22.02
CA GLU A 216 18.28 7.48 -21.17
C GLU A 216 18.10 6.72 -19.85
N SER A 217 16.88 6.60 -19.33
CA SER A 217 16.55 5.75 -18.18
C SER A 217 15.05 5.46 -18.08
N LYS A 218 14.71 4.21 -17.81
CA LYS A 218 13.38 3.80 -17.35
C LYS A 218 13.51 3.45 -15.87
N ASN A 219 12.92 4.27 -15.01
CA ASN A 219 12.90 3.96 -13.59
C ASN A 219 11.81 2.91 -13.34
N THR A 220 12.20 1.84 -12.69
CA THR A 220 11.30 0.86 -12.10
C THR A 220 10.51 1.49 -10.94
N PRO A 221 9.34 0.93 -10.58
CA PRO A 221 8.61 1.37 -9.38
C PRO A 221 9.48 1.40 -8.12
N GLU A 222 10.40 0.45 -7.95
CA GLU A 222 11.35 0.38 -6.85
C GLU A 222 12.34 1.54 -6.87
N GLU A 223 12.95 1.83 -8.02
CA GLU A 223 13.85 2.99 -8.18
C GLU A 223 13.10 4.31 -7.91
N ASN A 224 11.83 4.41 -8.30
CA ASN A 224 11.01 5.57 -8.01
C ASN A 224 10.73 5.74 -6.50
N ILE A 225 10.53 4.64 -5.76
CA ILE A 225 10.45 4.68 -4.30
C ILE A 225 11.77 5.15 -3.69
N ASP A 226 12.90 4.63 -4.14
CA ASP A 226 14.21 5.02 -3.63
C ASP A 226 14.51 6.49 -3.92
N ILE A 227 14.20 6.98 -5.12
CA ILE A 227 14.33 8.39 -5.48
C ILE A 227 13.42 9.25 -4.59
N SER A 228 12.18 8.83 -4.36
CA SER A 228 11.23 9.55 -3.50
C SER A 228 11.74 9.62 -2.07
N ASN A 229 12.16 8.49 -1.50
CA ASN A 229 12.73 8.40 -0.15
C ASN A 229 13.97 9.27 0.00
N ASN A 230 14.91 9.18 -0.94
CA ASN A 230 16.14 9.98 -0.92
C ASN A 230 15.86 11.48 -1.10
N SER A 231 14.91 11.84 -1.97
CA SER A 231 14.54 13.25 -2.17
C SER A 231 13.86 13.83 -0.94
N GLN A 232 12.97 13.07 -0.31
CA GLN A 232 12.34 13.45 0.95
C GLN A 232 13.40 13.61 2.04
N TRP A 233 14.27 12.61 2.22
CA TRP A 233 15.36 12.65 3.19
C TRP A 233 16.26 13.88 2.98
N ASN A 234 16.70 14.12 1.75
CA ASN A 234 17.50 15.30 1.41
C ASN A 234 16.77 16.60 1.71
N SER A 235 15.47 16.69 1.42
CA SER A 235 14.66 17.89 1.69
C SER A 235 14.51 18.17 3.19
N GLU A 236 14.51 17.12 4.02
CA GLU A 236 14.40 17.23 5.47
C GLU A 236 15.76 17.55 6.14
N ILE A 237 16.85 16.95 5.65
CA ILE A 237 18.19 17.09 6.22
C ILE A 237 18.89 18.38 5.77
N THR A 238 18.71 18.81 4.51
CA THR A 238 19.45 19.95 3.95
C THR A 238 19.29 21.23 4.78
N PRO A 239 18.07 21.63 5.21
CA PRO A 239 17.91 22.82 6.06
C PRO A 239 18.61 22.70 7.42
N ILE A 240 18.65 21.48 7.99
CA ILE A 240 19.34 21.21 9.26
C ILE A 240 20.85 21.42 9.08
N LEU A 241 21.43 20.84 8.03
CA LEU A 241 22.86 20.98 7.72
C LEU A 241 23.23 22.43 7.43
N PHE A 242 22.44 23.13 6.62
CA PHE A 242 22.68 24.54 6.30
C PHE A 242 22.68 25.42 7.56
N ASN A 243 21.67 25.25 8.43
CA ASN A 243 21.60 26.01 9.68
C ASN A 243 22.75 25.67 10.62
N LYS A 244 23.18 24.41 10.64
CA LYS A 244 24.35 23.97 11.43
C LYS A 244 25.62 24.66 10.92
N GLU A 245 25.89 24.58 9.63
CA GLU A 245 27.06 25.21 9.01
C GLU A 245 27.09 26.72 9.28
N LYS A 246 25.94 27.39 9.20
CA LYS A 246 25.83 28.82 9.52
C LYS A 246 26.09 29.13 11.00
N ALA A 247 25.54 28.33 11.91
CA ALA A 247 25.81 28.48 13.34
C ALA A 247 27.30 28.27 13.64
N ASP A 248 27.90 27.22 13.10
CA ASP A 248 29.32 26.89 13.28
C ASP A 248 30.22 28.01 12.74
N GLU A 249 29.94 28.53 11.54
CA GLU A 249 30.67 29.65 10.95
C GLU A 249 30.65 30.89 11.87
N ILE A 250 29.47 31.25 12.36
CA ILE A 250 29.31 32.40 13.25
C ILE A 250 30.06 32.17 14.57
N LEU A 251 29.91 31.01 15.18
CA LEU A 251 30.57 30.68 16.45
C LEU A 251 32.09 30.67 16.27
N GLN A 252 32.61 30.08 15.20
CA GLN A 252 34.05 29.99 14.94
C GLN A 252 34.70 31.37 14.78
N GLN A 253 34.02 32.30 14.09
CA GLN A 253 34.53 33.66 13.87
C GLN A 253 34.44 34.55 15.11
N ASN A 254 33.38 34.41 15.91
CA ASN A 254 33.04 35.37 16.97
C ASN A 254 33.44 34.89 18.37
N TYR A 255 33.44 33.58 18.62
CA TYR A 255 33.73 33.02 19.95
C TYR A 255 35.12 33.42 20.48
N PRO A 256 36.23 33.41 19.70
CA PRO A 256 37.54 33.82 20.22
C PRO A 256 37.57 35.25 20.78
N LEU A 257 36.75 36.16 20.27
CA LEU A 257 36.71 37.57 20.70
C LEU A 257 36.05 37.75 22.07
N VAL A 258 35.15 36.83 22.44
CA VAL A 258 34.37 36.91 23.68
C VAL A 258 34.57 35.71 24.61
N LYS A 259 35.46 34.77 24.26
CA LYS A 259 35.72 33.53 25.02
C LYS A 259 35.94 33.80 26.51
N ASN A 260 36.87 34.70 26.84
CA ASN A 260 37.20 35.03 28.23
C ASN A 260 36.00 35.61 29.00
N LEU A 261 35.12 36.35 28.31
CA LEU A 261 33.92 36.92 28.91
C LEU A 261 32.90 35.82 29.22
N LEU A 262 32.65 34.92 28.26
CA LEU A 262 31.70 33.82 28.40
C LEU A 262 32.16 32.78 29.44
N GLU A 263 33.46 32.48 29.51
CA GLU A 263 34.03 31.50 30.44
C GLU A 263 34.15 32.04 31.88
N SER A 264 34.13 33.35 32.08
CA SER A 264 34.22 33.95 33.42
C SER A 264 33.01 33.65 34.31
N GLY A 265 31.84 33.38 33.70
CA GLY A 265 30.56 33.23 34.41
C GLY A 265 30.03 34.52 35.04
N GLU A 266 30.74 35.65 34.91
CA GLU A 266 30.30 36.94 35.43
C GLU A 266 29.25 37.58 34.52
N SER A 267 28.38 38.41 35.09
CA SER A 267 27.40 39.17 34.31
C SER A 267 28.12 40.16 33.38
N ILE A 268 27.96 39.98 32.08
CA ILE A 268 28.61 40.83 31.06
C ILE A 268 27.96 42.22 31.07
N ASN A 269 28.74 43.27 31.37
CA ASN A 269 28.29 44.66 31.26
C ASN A 269 28.47 45.16 29.81
N PRO A 270 27.39 45.44 29.06
CA PRO A 270 27.50 45.81 27.64
C PRO A 270 28.33 47.08 27.39
N ARG A 271 28.36 48.01 28.36
CA ARG A 271 29.08 49.29 28.24
C ARG A 271 30.60 49.13 28.39
N ALA A 272 31.05 48.03 28.97
CA ALA A 272 32.47 47.73 29.16
C ALA A 272 33.09 46.99 27.96
N LEU A 273 32.27 46.57 27.00
CA LEU A 273 32.71 45.83 25.82
C LEU A 273 33.26 46.76 24.75
N THR A 274 34.33 46.33 24.09
CA THR A 274 34.78 46.94 22.82
C THR A 274 33.73 46.70 21.73
N GLN A 275 33.68 47.56 20.70
CA GLN A 275 32.74 47.39 19.60
C GLN A 275 32.81 45.99 18.95
N PRO A 276 33.99 45.42 18.63
CA PRO A 276 34.08 44.06 18.08
C PRO A 276 33.50 42.99 19.02
N GLN A 277 33.61 43.16 20.34
CA GLN A 277 33.03 42.24 21.32
C GLN A 277 31.51 42.34 21.38
N GLN A 278 30.95 43.55 21.23
CA GLN A 278 29.49 43.74 21.16
C GLN A 278 28.91 43.07 19.92
N GLU A 279 29.54 43.30 18.76
CA GLU A 279 29.15 42.67 17.49
C GLU A 279 29.29 41.14 17.56
N ALA A 280 30.38 40.64 18.13
CA ALA A 280 30.58 39.20 18.34
C ALA A 280 29.51 38.57 19.24
N LEU A 281 29.13 39.24 20.34
CA LEU A 281 28.10 38.74 21.25
C LEU A 281 26.72 38.70 20.56
N GLN A 282 26.38 39.72 19.77
CA GLN A 282 25.14 39.75 18.99
C GLN A 282 25.11 38.63 17.94
N ASN A 283 26.22 38.42 17.22
CA ASN A 283 26.33 37.34 16.25
C ASN A 283 26.15 35.97 16.90
N ILE A 284 26.77 35.73 18.07
CA ILE A 284 26.59 34.48 18.82
C ILE A 284 25.12 34.29 19.23
N GLN A 285 24.41 35.35 19.60
CA GLN A 285 22.96 35.26 19.85
C GLN A 285 22.19 34.86 18.59
N HIS A 286 22.54 35.40 17.43
CA HIS A 286 21.95 34.97 16.15
C HIS A 286 22.27 33.49 15.83
N ALA A 287 23.48 33.00 16.15
CA ALA A 287 23.81 31.57 16.05
C ALA A 287 22.86 30.71 16.90
N GLY A 288 22.47 31.20 18.08
CA GLY A 288 21.46 30.57 18.93
C GLY A 288 20.11 30.35 18.24
N THR A 289 19.68 31.28 17.37
CA THR A 289 18.45 31.12 16.58
C THR A 289 18.57 29.96 15.58
N TYR A 290 19.70 29.83 14.88
CA TYR A 290 19.94 28.70 13.97
C TYR A 290 19.94 27.36 14.71
N LEU A 291 20.56 27.30 15.89
CA LEU A 291 20.55 26.09 16.74
C LEU A 291 19.14 25.73 17.23
N GLY A 292 18.32 26.74 17.57
CA GLY A 292 16.92 26.53 17.93
C GLY A 292 16.10 25.95 16.78
N GLU A 293 16.28 26.44 15.56
CA GLU A 293 15.62 25.91 14.36
C GLU A 293 16.07 24.48 14.04
N ILE A 294 17.37 24.16 14.21
CA ILE A 294 17.88 22.79 14.08
C ILE A 294 17.14 21.85 15.05
N LEU A 295 17.06 22.20 16.33
CA LEU A 295 16.41 21.37 17.34
C LEU A 295 14.93 21.14 17.01
N LYS A 296 14.22 22.20 16.65
CA LYS A 296 12.81 22.13 16.24
C LYS A 296 12.63 21.21 15.02
N LYS A 297 13.46 21.37 13.99
CA LYS A 297 13.36 20.58 12.76
C LYS A 297 13.74 19.11 12.99
N ALA A 298 14.82 18.84 13.72
CA ALA A 298 15.24 17.49 14.07
C ALA A 298 14.14 16.76 14.85
N ASN A 299 13.55 17.41 15.87
CA ASN A 299 12.44 16.82 16.60
C ASN A 299 11.25 16.55 15.68
N SER A 300 10.89 17.46 14.76
CA SER A 300 9.76 17.22 13.84
C SER A 300 10.00 16.11 12.80
N SER A 301 11.25 15.86 12.41
CA SER A 301 11.60 14.87 11.37
C SER A 301 11.86 13.47 11.93
N PHE A 302 12.21 13.33 13.22
CA PHE A 302 12.64 12.05 13.80
C PHE A 302 11.80 11.55 14.99
N SER A 303 10.73 12.26 15.36
CA SER A 303 9.78 11.81 16.40
C SER A 303 8.61 11.05 15.78
#